data_AF-A0A5E6NLP4-F1
#
_entry.id   AF-A0A5E6NLP4-F1
#
_cell.length_a   1.000
_cell.length_b   1.000
_cell.length_c   1.000
_cell.angle_alpha   90.00
_cell.angle_beta   90.00
_cell.angle_gamma   90.00
#
_symmetry.space_group_name_H-M   'P 1'
#
loop_
_entity.id
_entity.type
_entity.pdbx_description
1 polymer ?
#
loop_
_entity_poly.entity_id
_entity_poly.type
_entity_poly.pdbx_seq_one_letter_code
_entity_poly.pdbx_strand_id
1 'polypeptide(L)'
;MSPVESLTAKNIQEPEQGSDLYLSIDLDLQKKAESLLKGRRGSIVAVDTTNGEVLVMVSTPIYNPNWFVDGISHKNYNKLRTS
;
A
#
# COMPACT_ATOMS: atom_id res chain seq x y z
N MET A 1 27.13 45.90 -8.26
CA MET A 1 26.33 44.81 -7.65
C MET A 1 27.26 44.01 -6.77
N SER A 2 26.90 43.83 -5.51
CA SER A 2 27.79 43.23 -4.51
C SER A 2 27.70 41.70 -4.54
N PRO A 3 28.79 40.96 -4.21
CA PRO A 3 28.82 39.49 -4.21
C PRO A 3 27.84 38.79 -3.24
N VAL A 4 27.07 39.54 -2.46
CA VAL A 4 26.18 39.00 -1.41
C VAL A 4 24.80 38.65 -1.97
N GLU A 5 24.39 39.23 -3.11
CA GLU A 5 23.08 38.94 -3.74
C GLU A 5 23.03 37.54 -4.37
N SER A 6 24.18 36.98 -4.81
CA SER A 6 24.24 35.67 -5.47
C SER A 6 24.17 34.48 -4.51
N LEU A 7 24.33 34.68 -3.20
CA LEU A 7 24.30 33.62 -2.19
C LEU A 7 22.90 33.36 -1.61
N THR A 8 21.92 34.19 -1.96
CA THR A 8 20.54 34.13 -1.40
C THR A 8 19.53 33.42 -2.30
N ALA A 9 19.92 33.02 -3.51
CA ALA A 9 19.14 32.12 -4.34
C ALA A 9 19.32 30.68 -3.82
N LYS A 10 18.77 30.43 -2.62
CA LYS A 10 18.47 29.08 -2.16
C LYS A 10 17.83 28.35 -3.35
N ASN A 11 18.40 27.21 -3.73
CA ASN A 11 17.85 26.27 -4.70
C ASN A 11 16.48 25.79 -4.17
N ILE A 12 15.44 26.61 -4.32
CA ILE A 12 14.07 26.28 -3.95
C ILE A 12 13.48 25.62 -5.20
N GLN A 13 13.67 24.31 -5.30
CA GLN A 13 12.89 23.50 -6.22
C GLN A 13 11.46 23.41 -5.66
N GLU A 14 10.48 23.77 -6.47
CA GLU A 14 9.08 23.63 -6.09
C GLU A 14 8.74 22.15 -5.91
N PRO A 15 7.91 21.78 -4.91
CA PRO A 15 7.51 20.39 -4.73
C PRO A 15 6.70 19.92 -5.94
N GLU A 16 7.12 18.81 -6.53
CA GLU A 16 6.37 18.14 -7.58
C GLU A 16 5.34 17.21 -6.95
N GLN A 17 4.08 17.30 -7.40
CA GLN A 17 3.02 16.42 -6.96
C GLN A 17 3.28 15.00 -7.48
N GLY A 18 3.12 14.00 -6.60
CA GLY A 18 3.17 12.60 -7.01
C GLY A 18 2.01 12.23 -7.94
N SER A 19 2.28 11.33 -8.88
CA SER A 19 1.27 10.80 -9.81
C SER A 19 0.37 9.78 -9.16
N ASP A 20 -0.89 9.72 -9.61
CA ASP A 20 -1.83 8.67 -9.23
C ASP A 20 -1.43 7.31 -9.83
N LEU A 21 -1.73 6.23 -9.10
CA LEU A 21 -1.57 4.85 -9.55
C LEU A 21 -2.94 4.19 -9.70
N TYR A 22 -3.24 3.70 -10.89
CA TYR A 22 -4.44 2.93 -11.20
C TYR A 22 -4.09 1.45 -11.24
N LEU A 23 -4.87 0.63 -10.53
CA LEU A 23 -4.70 -0.81 -10.46
C LEU A 23 -5.79 -1.51 -11.27
N SER A 24 -5.49 -2.73 -11.72
CA SER A 24 -6.48 -3.64 -12.31
C SER A 24 -7.34 -4.37 -11.26
N ILE A 25 -7.05 -4.17 -9.97
CA ILE A 25 -7.80 -4.82 -8.89
C ILE A 25 -9.25 -4.36 -8.92
N ASP A 26 -10.16 -5.32 -9.05
CA ASP A 26 -11.58 -5.09 -8.90
C ASP A 26 -11.92 -5.10 -7.41
N LEU A 27 -12.42 -3.96 -6.90
CA LEU A 27 -12.67 -3.77 -5.48
C LEU A 27 -13.75 -4.71 -4.93
N ASP A 28 -14.78 -5.02 -5.72
CA ASP A 28 -15.89 -5.84 -5.25
C ASP A 28 -15.51 -7.33 -5.25
N LEU A 29 -14.77 -7.77 -6.27
CA LEU A 29 -14.18 -9.11 -6.30
C LEU A 29 -13.14 -9.30 -5.18
N GLN A 30 -12.30 -8.30 -4.92
CA GLN A 30 -11.33 -8.33 -3.82
C GLN A 30 -12.03 -8.52 -2.47
N LYS A 31 -13.04 -7.70 -2.16
CA LYS A 31 -13.83 -7.83 -0.92
C LYS A 31 -14.52 -9.18 -0.82
N LYS A 32 -15.04 -9.70 -1.95
CA LYS A 32 -15.66 -11.03 -1.97
C LYS A 32 -14.63 -12.11 -1.65
N ALA A 33 -13.47 -12.09 -2.27
CA ALA A 33 -12.40 -13.05 -2.03
C ALA A 33 -11.89 -13.02 -0.57
N GLU A 34 -11.75 -11.83 0.02
CA GLU A 34 -11.44 -11.68 1.45
C GLU A 34 -12.50 -12.33 2.34
N SER A 35 -13.78 -12.12 2.03
CA SER A 35 -14.87 -12.73 2.80
C SER A 35 -14.88 -14.26 2.74
N LEU A 36 -14.48 -14.84 1.60
CA LEU A 36 -14.42 -16.29 1.40
C LEU A 36 -13.29 -16.95 2.21
N LEU A 37 -12.18 -16.23 2.44
CA LEU A 37 -11.05 -16.70 3.23
C LEU A 37 -11.13 -16.32 4.72
N LYS A 38 -12.20 -15.67 5.17
CA LYS A 38 -12.33 -15.22 6.55
C LYS A 38 -12.17 -16.39 7.54
N GLY A 39 -11.18 -16.27 8.43
CA GLY A 39 -10.89 -17.28 9.46
C GLY A 39 -10.13 -18.51 8.95
N ARG A 40 -9.70 -18.53 7.69
CA ARG A 40 -8.90 -19.59 7.09
C ARG A 40 -7.52 -19.05 6.72
N ARG A 41 -6.52 -19.93 6.64
CA ARG A 41 -5.21 -19.59 6.06
C ARG A 41 -5.21 -20.00 4.60
N GLY A 42 -4.75 -19.12 3.72
CA GLY A 42 -4.70 -19.38 2.29
C GLY A 42 -4.68 -18.11 1.44
N SER A 43 -4.71 -18.30 0.14
CA SER A 43 -4.71 -17.22 -0.84
C SER A 43 -5.73 -17.45 -1.95
N ILE A 44 -6.21 -16.35 -2.53
CA ILE A 44 -7.04 -16.34 -3.74
C ILE A 44 -6.43 -15.32 -4.69
N VAL A 45 -6.18 -15.75 -5.93
CA VAL A 45 -5.73 -14.88 -7.02
C VAL A 45 -6.67 -15.09 -8.20
N ALA A 46 -7.12 -13.99 -8.81
CA ALA A 46 -7.92 -14.03 -10.04
C ALA A 46 -7.24 -13.17 -11.10
N VAL A 47 -7.16 -13.71 -12.32
CA VAL A 47 -6.51 -13.07 -13.47
C VAL A 47 -7.48 -13.08 -14.64
N ASP A 48 -7.59 -11.96 -15.35
CA ASP A 48 -8.27 -11.93 -16.64
C ASP A 48 -7.39 -12.63 -17.68
N THR A 49 -7.89 -13.73 -18.24
CA THR A 49 -7.15 -14.56 -19.19
C THR A 49 -6.97 -13.91 -20.56
N THR A 50 -7.71 -12.85 -20.87
CA THR A 50 -7.68 -12.19 -22.18
C THR A 50 -6.54 -11.17 -22.30
N ASN A 51 -6.18 -10.51 -21.20
CA ASN A 51 -5.16 -9.46 -21.17
C ASN A 51 -4.09 -9.66 -20.07
N GLY A 52 -4.26 -10.63 -19.17
CA GLY A 52 -3.32 -10.94 -18.09
C GLY A 52 -3.45 -10.08 -16.84
N GLU A 53 -4.47 -9.22 -16.74
CA GLU A 53 -4.67 -8.35 -15.60
C GLU A 53 -4.99 -9.13 -14.31
N VAL A 54 -4.38 -8.74 -13.19
CA VAL A 54 -4.71 -9.31 -11.88
C VAL A 54 -5.91 -8.54 -11.32
N LEU A 55 -7.04 -9.23 -11.19
CA LEU A 55 -8.28 -8.64 -10.68
C LEU A 55 -8.41 -8.79 -9.16
N VAL A 56 -7.81 -9.85 -8.59
CA VAL A 56 -7.87 -10.15 -7.15
C VAL A 56 -6.53 -10.69 -6.68
N MET A 57 -6.10 -10.25 -5.50
CA MET A 57 -4.94 -10.78 -4.82
C MET A 57 -5.15 -10.73 -3.30
N VAL A 58 -5.56 -11.86 -2.72
CA VAL A 58 -5.83 -12.00 -1.29
C VAL A 58 -4.89 -13.02 -0.67
N SER A 59 -4.33 -12.67 0.48
CA SER A 59 -3.57 -13.56 1.35
C SER A 59 -4.07 -13.43 2.78
N THR A 60 -4.28 -14.57 3.45
CA THR A 60 -4.78 -14.64 4.82
C THR A 60 -3.87 -15.53 5.68
N PRO A 61 -3.57 -15.12 6.92
CA PRO A 61 -4.23 -14.07 7.72
C PRO A 61 -3.84 -12.62 7.33
N ILE A 62 -4.80 -11.69 7.43
CA ILE A 62 -4.58 -10.25 7.21
C ILE A 62 -4.30 -9.52 8.54
N TYR A 63 -3.56 -8.42 8.48
CA TYR A 63 -3.34 -7.50 9.61
C TYR A 63 -3.82 -6.09 9.26
N ASN A 64 -3.99 -5.23 10.27
CA ASN A 64 -4.31 -3.82 10.05
C ASN A 64 -3.02 -3.04 9.75
N PRO A 65 -2.80 -2.56 8.51
CA PRO A 65 -1.59 -1.84 8.14
C PRO A 65 -1.44 -0.50 8.85
N ASN A 66 -2.54 0.12 9.29
CA ASN A 66 -2.50 1.40 10.01
C ASN A 66 -1.76 1.31 11.34
N TRP A 67 -1.53 0.10 11.87
CA TRP A 67 -0.68 -0.08 13.05
C TRP A 67 0.79 0.27 12.80
N PHE A 68 1.25 0.34 11.55
CA PHE A 68 2.65 0.63 11.23
C PHE A 68 2.91 2.10 10.88
N VAL A 69 1.89 2.90 10.54
CA VAL A 69 2.05 4.27 10.04
C VAL A 69 2.82 5.16 11.03
N ASP A 70 2.44 5.10 12.31
CA ASP A 70 3.08 5.89 13.39
C ASP A 70 4.01 5.04 14.29
N GLY A 71 4.27 3.80 13.91
CA GLY A 71 4.98 2.82 14.72
C GLY A 71 4.06 1.88 15.51
N ILE A 72 4.30 0.57 15.34
CA ILE A 72 3.50 -0.49 15.95
C ILE A 72 3.88 -0.71 17.42
N SER A 73 2.90 -0.80 18.31
CA SER A 73 3.15 -1.17 19.71
C SER A 73 3.71 -2.59 19.83
N HIS A 74 4.60 -2.83 20.80
CA HIS A 74 5.13 -4.17 21.11
C HIS A 74 4.04 -5.22 21.28
N LYS A 75 2.91 -4.85 21.90
CA LYS A 75 1.74 -5.73 22.07
C LYS A 75 1.14 -6.17 20.74
N ASN A 76 0.91 -5.24 19.81
CA ASN A 76 0.33 -5.56 18.51
C ASN A 76 1.33 -6.29 17.61
N TYR A 77 2.60 -5.89 17.66
CA TYR A 77 3.65 -6.58 16.92
C TYR A 77 3.80 -8.04 17.35
N ASN A 78 3.80 -8.30 18.66
CA ASN A 78 3.86 -9.66 19.18
C ASN A 78 2.66 -10.51 18.72
N LYS A 79 1.46 -9.93 18.62
CA LYS A 79 0.30 -10.65 18.08
C LYS A 79 0.50 -11.09 16.62
N LEU A 80 1.13 -10.27 15.78
CA LEU A 80 1.40 -10.61 14.38
C LEU A 80 2.55 -11.63 14.23
N ARG A 81 3.54 -11.58 15.13
CA ARG A 81 4.71 -12.47 15.08
C ARG A 81 4.38 -13.91 15.46
N THR A 82 3.41 -14.11 16.34
CA THR A 82 3.04 -15.44 16.86
C THR A 82 1.71 -15.97 16.32
N SER A 83 1.15 -15.33 15.28
CA SER A 83 -0.18 -15.65 14.71
C SER A 83 -0.22 -16.80 13.72
#